data_AF-A0A8T3ZBB5-F1
#
_entry.id   AF-A0A8T3ZBB5-F1
#
_cell.length_a   1.000
_cell.length_b   1.000
_cell.length_c   1.000
_cell.angle_alpha   90.00
_cell.angle_beta   90.00
_cell.angle_gamma   90.00
#
_symmetry.space_group_name_H-M   'P 1'
#
loop_
_entity.id
_entity.type
_entity.pdbx_description
1 polymer ?
#
loop_
_entity_poly.entity_id
_entity_poly.type
_entity_poly.pdbx_seq_one_letter_code
_entity_poly.pdbx_strand_id
1 'polypeptide(L)' 'MHRWIGGKHTAIDNIPKGFPSHVRNDVMQATLELMKEGFIMRKPTNYGEHVYLNPKMVYEAKKIAGMN' A
#
# COMPACT_ATOMS: atom_id res chain seq x y z
N MET A 1 -2.23 2.01 -20.47
CA MET A 1 -1.97 1.35 -19.17
C MET A 1 -2.14 2.37 -18.05
N HIS A 2 -3.15 2.22 -17.19
CA HIS A 2 -3.29 3.12 -16.04
C HIS A 2 -2.10 2.95 -15.09
N ARG A 3 -1.41 4.05 -14.75
CA ARG A 3 -0.22 4.08 -13.88
C ARG A 3 -0.61 3.88 -12.40
N TRP A 4 -1.20 2.73 -12.05
CA TRP A 4 -1.64 2.44 -10.68
C TRP A 4 -0.46 2.27 -9.72
N ILE A 5 0.61 1.63 -10.18
CA ILE A 5 1.84 1.44 -9.41
C ILE A 5 2.71 2.69 -9.56
N GLY A 6 3.11 3.31 -8.45
CA GLY A 6 3.91 4.55 -8.42
C GLY A 6 3.18 5.83 -8.80
N GLY A 7 2.15 5.76 -9.64
CA GLY A 7 1.44 6.93 -10.15
C GLY A 7 0.18 7.32 -9.37
N LYS A 8 -0.37 6.42 -8.56
CA LYS A 8 -1.53 6.69 -7.70
C LYS A 8 -1.17 6.59 -6.23
N HIS A 9 -1.79 7.43 -5.42
CA HIS A 9 -1.62 7.48 -3.97
C HIS A 9 -3.00 7.65 -3.31
N THR A 10 -3.13 7.17 -2.08
CA THR A 10 -4.34 7.29 -1.26
C THR A 10 -3.95 7.66 0.17
N ALA A 11 -4.85 8.30 0.91
CA ALA A 11 -4.71 8.40 2.36
C ALA A 11 -4.58 6.99 2.97
N ILE A 12 -3.65 6.83 3.92
CA ILE A 12 -3.42 5.54 4.60
C ILE A 12 -4.70 5.01 5.26
N ASP A 13 -5.51 5.91 5.84
CA ASP A 13 -6.77 5.58 6.51
C ASP A 13 -7.85 5.02 5.57
N ASN A 14 -7.68 5.17 4.25
CA ASN A 14 -8.61 4.60 3.28
C ASN A 14 -8.33 3.12 2.99
N ILE A 15 -7.12 2.62 3.26
CA ILE A 15 -6.73 1.23 2.98
C ILE A 15 -7.65 0.22 3.69
N PRO A 16 -7.89 0.29 5.01
CA PRO A 16 -8.74 -0.69 5.69
C PRO A 16 -10.23 -0.58 5.30
N LYS A 17 -10.68 0.52 4.69
CA LYS A 17 -12.10 0.72 4.34
C LYS A 17 -12.60 -0.27 3.28
N GLY A 18 -11.69 -0.80 2.45
CA GLY A 18 -12.00 -1.84 1.47
C GLY A 18 -12.21 -3.24 2.06
N PHE A 19 -12.00 -3.42 3.36
CA PHE A 19 -12.04 -4.72 4.04
C PHE A 19 -13.19 -4.80 5.06
N PRO A 20 -13.66 -6.02 5.39
CA PRO A 20 -14.62 -6.24 6.48
C PRO A 20 -14.16 -5.61 7.79
N SER A 21 -15.11 -5.05 8.56
CA SER A 21 -14.81 -4.30 9.79
C SER A 21 -13.94 -5.06 10.79
N HIS A 22 -14.17 -6.37 10.93
CA HIS A 22 -13.48 -7.22 11.90
C HIS A 22 -11.99 -7.47 11.58
N VAL A 23 -11.52 -7.22 10.36
CA VAL A 23 -10.09 -7.36 9.98
C VAL A 23 -9.38 -6.04 9.77
N ARG A 24 -10.06 -4.89 9.94
CA ARG A 24 -9.48 -3.58 9.60
C ARG A 24 -8.22 -3.23 10.39
N ASN A 25 -8.17 -3.66 11.65
CA ASN A 25 -6.99 -3.46 12.49
C ASN A 25 -5.80 -4.25 11.96
N ASP A 26 -6.00 -5.52 11.60
CA ASP A 26 -4.97 -6.38 11.03
C ASP A 26 -4.48 -5.85 9.69
N VAL A 27 -5.40 -5.37 8.84
CA VAL A 27 -5.05 -4.73 7.56
C VAL A 27 -4.19 -3.48 7.78
N MET A 28 -4.50 -2.67 8.80
CA MET A 28 -3.68 -1.50 9.11
C MET A 28 -2.29 -1.92 9.63
N GLN A 29 -2.18 -2.96 10.46
CA GLN A 29 -0.88 -3.48 10.92
C GLN A 29 -0.04 -3.99 9.74
N ALA A 30 -0.62 -4.81 8.86
CA ALA A 30 0.05 -5.31 7.66
C ALA A 30 0.46 -4.16 6.72
N THR A 31 -0.35 -3.10 6.61
CA THR A 31 0.01 -1.90 5.84
C THR A 31 1.27 -1.24 6.40
N LEU A 32 1.37 -1.08 7.72
CA LEU A 32 2.53 -0.48 8.38
C LEU A 32 3.78 -1.36 8.24
N GLU A 33 3.65 -2.68 8.26
CA GLU A 33 4.74 -3.63 8.00
C GLU A 33 5.25 -3.51 6.56
N LEU A 34 4.35 -3.53 5.58
CA LEU A 34 4.69 -3.32 4.17
C LEU A 34 5.34 -1.95 3.90
N MET A 35 5.01 -0.94 4.71
CA MET A 35 5.71 0.35 4.66
C MET A 35 7.13 0.26 5.21
N LYS A 36 7.36 -0.47 6.30
CA LYS A 36 8.71 -0.70 6.85
C LYS A 36 9.58 -1.49 5.88
N GLU A 37 9.01 -2.45 5.18
CA GLU A 37 9.68 -3.28 4.16
C GLU A 37 9.87 -2.57 2.82
N GLY A 38 9.27 -1.38 2.64
CA GLY A 38 9.43 -0.56 1.45
C GLY A 38 8.54 -0.96 0.26
N PHE A 39 7.59 -1.87 0.44
CA PHE A 39 6.55 -2.17 -0.57
C PHE A 39 5.57 -1.02 -0.74
N ILE A 40 5.27 -0.31 0.35
CA ILE A 40 4.41 0.87 0.38
C ILE A 40 5.23 2.10 0.79
N MET A 41 5.17 3.16 0.01
CA MET A 41 5.95 4.38 0.24
C MET A 41 5.06 5.55 0.64
N ARG A 42 5.58 6.40 1.54
CA ARG A 42 4.91 7.65 1.93
C ARG A 42 4.98 8.68 0.81
N LYS A 43 3.87 9.37 0.58
CA LYS A 43 3.77 10.59 -0.22
C LYS A 43 3.47 11.75 0.73
N PRO A 44 4.40 12.68 0.95
CA PRO A 44 4.11 13.86 1.75
C PRO A 44 3.03 14.69 1.03
N THR A 45 1.95 14.98 1.74
CA THR A 45 0.90 15.92 1.30
C THR A 45 0.59 16.88 2.44
N ASN A 46 0.07 18.06 2.12
CA ASN A 46 -0.24 19.08 3.12
C ASN A 46 -1.49 18.76 3.96
N TYR A 47 -2.25 17.72 3.61
CA TYR A 47 -3.58 17.44 4.18
C TYR A 47 -3.70 16.00 4.71
N GLY A 48 -2.59 15.29 4.87
CA GLY A 48 -2.57 13.96 5.48
C GLY A 48 -1.44 13.05 4.99
N GLU A 49 -1.29 11.90 5.64
CA GLU A 49 -0.34 10.88 5.20
C GLU A 49 -0.95 10.07 4.06
N HIS A 50 -0.44 10.31 2.85
CA HIS A 50 -0.77 9.49 1.70
C HIS A 50 0.32 8.47 1.45
N VAL A 51 -0.05 7.36 0.82
CA VAL A 51 0.84 6.25 0.48
C VAL A 51 0.60 5.77 -0.94
N TYR A 52 1.64 5.17 -1.54
CA TYR A 52 1.60 4.59 -2.88
C TYR A 52 2.42 3.29 -2.94
N LEU A 53 2.12 2.44 -3.92
CA LEU A 53 2.89 1.21 -4.16
C LEU A 53 4.26 1.55 -4.75
N ASN A 54 5.33 0.98 -4.18
CA ASN A 54 6.69 1.15 -4.68
C ASN A 54 6.89 0.42 -6.02
N PRO A 55 7.15 1.13 -7.14
CA PRO A 55 7.39 0.48 -8.43
C PRO A 55 8.60 -0.45 -8.44
N LYS A 56 9.58 -0.20 -7.56
CA LYS A 56 10.80 -1.01 -7.47
C LYS A 56 10.56 -2.37 -6.81
N MET A 57 9.49 -2.51 -6.03
CA MET A 57 9.16 -3.73 -5.29
C MET A 57 8.13 -4.62 -5.99
N VAL A 58 7.64 -4.24 -7.18
CA VAL A 58 6.58 -4.97 -7.88
C VAL A 58 7.00 -6.39 -8.23
N TYR A 59 8.23 -6.57 -8.69
CA TYR A 59 8.75 -7.90 -9.02
C TYR A 59 8.73 -8.81 -7.78
N GLU A 60 9.25 -8.31 -6.66
CA GLU A 60 9.27 -9.07 -5.40
C GLU A 60 7.86 -9.33 -4.88
N ALA A 61 6.97 -8.33 -4.94
CA ALA A 61 5.57 -8.48 -4.53
C ALA A 61 4.85 -9.57 -5.34
N LYS A 62 5.06 -9.61 -6.66
CA LYS A 62 4.50 -10.65 -7.53
C LYS A 62 5.04 -12.03 -7.19
N LYS A 63 6.35 -12.14 -6.97
CA LYS A 63 7.02 -13.39 -6.58
C LYS A 63 6.46 -13.94 -5.26
N ILE A 64 6.32 -13.08 -4.23
CA ILE A 64 5.73 -13.46 -2.93
C ILE A 64 4.28 -13.88 -3.09
N ALA A 65 3.52 -13.18 -3.94
CA ALA A 65 2.11 -13.49 -4.21
C ALA A 65 1.91 -14.73 -5.13
N GLY A 66 2.98 -15.39 -5.58
CA GLY A 66 2.89 -16.52 -6.51
C GLY A 66 2.36 -16.15 -7.90
N MET A 67 2.44 -14.89 -8.28
CA MET A 67 2.01 -14.39 -9.59
C MET A 67 3.20 -14.47 -10.56
N ASN A 68 3.20 -15.50 -11.41
CA ASN A 68 4.15 -15.66 -12.52
C ASN A 68 3.80 -14.73 -13.69
#